data_AF-W2NCA6-F1
#
_entry.id   AF-W2NCA6-F1
#
_cell.length_a   1.000
_cell.length_b   1.000
_cell.length_c   1.000
_cell.angle_alpha   90.00
_cell.angle_beta   90.00
_cell.angle_gamma   90.00
#
_symmetry.space_group_name_H-M   'P 1'
#
loop_
_entity.id
_entity.type
_entity.pdbx_description
1 polymer ?
#
loop_
_entity_poly.entity_id
_entity_poly.type
_entity_poly.pdbx_seq_one_letter_code
_entity_poly.pdbx_strand_id
1 'polypeptide(L)'
;MKHNDEETKTKQVNTDALQAAMDERAQTRQEGERKDGGEGEEEEREVVTLSSCVDLSDVQDGELYYVGTVGVKITELDGLENLPNLLKLHVRSNMLQSMASVASLVQLEHLELYDNQIQTLEGVQNLVNLKVLDLSFNEIRVIPDLSHLTKLEELYVANNKLKKISGIENLTTLKKLDLGANRLRTIEGLDGLTELRELWLGKNKITAIQGLEKLTKLKIVSVQSNRVVKITGFENNVELEELYLSHNGIEKIENVEHLTKLTTMDLAGNRITNIPSTLAPLAQLEDLWLNDNQIAQYADVEHLVPLAGLRTLYLERNPLAQDFEYRKKLEELLPELDQIDATPTTKARQGRR
;
A
#
# COMPACT_ATOMS: atom_id res chain seq x y z
N MET A 1 -16.28 30.29 5.30
CA MET A 1 -15.74 29.62 6.51
C MET A 1 -16.79 28.63 6.99
N LYS A 2 -16.45 27.34 7.08
CA LYS A 2 -17.33 26.13 7.16
C LYS A 2 -17.68 25.50 5.80
N HIS A 3 -16.69 24.98 5.08
CA HIS A 3 -16.93 23.95 4.04
C HIS A 3 -15.68 23.15 3.61
N ASN A 4 -14.67 22.99 4.48
CA ASN A 4 -13.42 22.29 4.08
C ASN A 4 -12.81 21.37 5.16
N ASP A 5 -13.54 21.03 6.23
CA ASP A 5 -12.99 20.30 7.40
C ASP A 5 -13.33 18.79 7.42
N GLU A 6 -14.05 18.25 6.43
CA GLU A 6 -14.42 16.82 6.39
C GLU A 6 -13.66 15.98 5.36
N GLU A 7 -13.06 16.58 4.32
CA GLU A 7 -12.29 15.84 3.29
C GLU A 7 -10.83 15.52 3.69
N THR A 8 -10.30 16.16 4.73
CA THR A 8 -8.91 15.98 5.21
C THR A 8 -8.74 14.89 6.27
N LYS A 9 -9.82 14.23 6.71
CA LYS A 9 -9.76 13.19 7.76
C LYS A 9 -9.57 11.76 7.24
N THR A 10 -9.50 11.55 5.93
CA THR A 10 -9.35 10.21 5.31
C THR A 10 -7.96 9.95 4.72
N LYS A 11 -7.01 10.88 4.88
CA LYS A 11 -5.69 10.85 4.21
C LYS A 11 -4.51 10.41 5.08
N GLN A 12 -4.76 9.76 6.21
CA GLN A 12 -3.71 9.08 6.97
C GLN A 12 -4.02 7.59 6.93
N VAL A 13 -3.78 6.96 5.78
CA VAL A 13 -3.62 5.50 5.72
C VAL A 13 -2.39 5.23 6.55
N ASN A 14 -2.65 4.81 7.77
CA ASN A 14 -1.73 4.61 8.85
C ASN A 14 -0.81 3.44 8.43
N THR A 15 0.24 3.74 7.68
CA THR A 15 1.29 2.80 7.24
C THR A 15 1.86 2.06 8.44
N ASP A 16 1.93 2.72 9.60
CA ASP A 16 2.29 2.13 10.89
C ASP A 16 1.23 1.16 11.44
N ALA A 17 -0.06 1.39 11.21
CA ALA A 17 -1.12 0.44 11.63
C ALA A 17 -1.19 -0.78 10.70
N LEU A 18 -0.95 -0.60 9.39
CA LEU A 18 -0.82 -1.71 8.45
C LEU A 18 0.46 -2.52 8.76
N GLN A 19 1.57 -1.86 9.07
CA GLN A 19 2.81 -2.49 9.53
C GLN A 19 2.62 -3.23 10.86
N ALA A 20 1.97 -2.60 11.86
CA ALA A 20 1.70 -3.20 13.16
C ALA A 20 0.76 -4.40 13.07
N ALA A 21 -0.32 -4.31 12.29
CA ALA A 21 -1.21 -5.44 12.05
C ALA A 21 -0.51 -6.58 11.30
N MET A 22 0.43 -6.25 10.40
CA MET A 22 1.27 -7.24 9.72
C MET A 22 2.29 -7.90 10.65
N ASP A 23 2.86 -7.16 11.60
CA ASP A 23 3.86 -7.66 12.55
C ASP A 23 3.22 -8.53 13.64
N GLU A 24 2.05 -8.14 14.14
CA GLU A 24 1.24 -8.94 15.07
C GLU A 24 0.77 -10.26 14.43
N ARG A 25 0.50 -10.21 13.12
CA ARG A 25 0.08 -11.38 12.35
C ARG A 25 1.22 -12.30 11.90
N ALA A 26 2.38 -11.74 11.59
CA ALA A 26 3.60 -12.52 11.32
C ALA A 26 4.04 -13.30 12.57
N GLN A 27 3.85 -12.72 13.75
CA GLN A 27 4.08 -13.39 15.03
C GLN A 27 3.11 -14.56 15.25
N THR A 28 1.80 -14.36 15.05
CA THR A 28 0.81 -15.44 15.20
C THR A 28 0.96 -16.57 14.16
N ARG A 29 1.38 -16.26 12.92
CA ARG A 29 1.70 -17.31 11.92
C ARG A 29 3.02 -18.04 12.22
N GLN A 30 4.07 -17.36 12.68
CA GLN A 30 5.32 -18.02 13.08
C GLN A 30 5.14 -18.91 14.32
N GLU A 31 4.24 -18.56 15.24
CA GLU A 31 3.88 -19.41 16.38
C GLU A 31 3.08 -20.64 15.95
N GLY A 32 2.25 -20.54 14.90
CA GLY A 32 1.58 -21.66 14.27
C GLY A 32 2.56 -22.60 13.54
N GLU A 33 3.46 -22.06 12.71
CA GLU A 33 4.44 -22.84 11.94
C GLU A 33 5.52 -23.50 12.84
N ARG A 34 5.88 -22.90 13.98
CA ARG A 34 6.80 -23.53 14.95
C ARG A 34 6.22 -24.76 15.66
N LYS A 35 4.89 -24.93 15.65
CA LYS A 35 4.23 -26.12 16.21
C LYS A 35 4.08 -27.26 15.20
N ASP A 36 4.34 -27.01 13.93
CA ASP A 36 4.08 -27.95 12.82
C ASP A 36 5.32 -28.79 12.42
N GLY A 37 6.24 -29.01 13.36
CA GLY A 37 7.43 -29.85 13.18
C GLY A 37 7.21 -31.34 13.47
N GLY A 38 5.95 -31.76 13.66
CA GLY A 38 5.58 -33.17 13.89
C GLY A 38 4.65 -33.64 12.78
N GLU A 39 4.92 -34.83 12.24
CA GLU A 39 4.00 -35.56 11.37
C GLU A 39 2.63 -35.67 12.07
N GLY A 40 1.69 -34.82 11.69
CA GLY A 40 0.38 -34.68 12.31
C GLY A 40 -0.72 -35.09 11.33
N GLU A 41 -1.58 -35.98 11.80
CA GLU A 41 -2.78 -36.50 11.15
C GLU A 41 -3.62 -35.36 10.53
N GLU A 42 -4.13 -35.56 9.31
CA GLU A 42 -5.10 -34.65 8.69
C GLU A 42 -6.37 -34.65 9.54
N GLU A 43 -6.47 -33.75 10.53
CA GLU A 43 -7.73 -33.46 11.22
C GLU A 43 -8.78 -33.10 10.16
N GLU A 44 -9.86 -33.88 10.06
CA GLU A 44 -11.03 -33.56 9.24
C GLU A 44 -11.51 -32.15 9.63
N ARG A 45 -11.20 -31.16 8.78
CA ARG A 45 -11.63 -29.77 9.00
C ARG A 45 -13.16 -29.74 8.92
N GLU A 46 -13.80 -29.29 9.99
CA GLU A 46 -15.25 -29.09 10.03
C GLU A 46 -15.68 -28.16 8.88
N VAL A 47 -16.57 -28.66 8.01
CA VAL A 47 -17.11 -27.88 6.89
C VAL A 47 -18.17 -26.94 7.44
N VAL A 48 -17.89 -25.64 7.35
CA VAL A 48 -18.83 -24.59 7.74
C VAL A 48 -19.15 -23.78 6.49
N THR A 49 -20.40 -23.83 6.04
CA THR A 49 -20.81 -23.18 4.79
C THR A 49 -21.38 -21.78 5.05
N LEU A 50 -21.36 -20.91 4.04
CA LEU A 50 -21.94 -19.55 4.15
C LEU A 50 -23.41 -19.60 4.55
N SER A 51 -24.21 -20.46 3.90
CA SER A 51 -25.65 -20.59 4.16
C SER A 51 -25.97 -21.11 5.56
N SER A 52 -25.04 -21.81 6.21
CA SER A 52 -25.19 -22.22 7.62
C SER A 52 -25.03 -21.06 8.61
N CYS A 53 -24.39 -19.97 8.17
CA CYS A 53 -24.04 -18.82 9.01
C CYS A 53 -24.88 -17.58 8.72
N VAL A 54 -25.46 -17.48 7.51
CA VAL A 54 -26.20 -16.32 7.02
C VAL A 54 -27.48 -16.79 6.34
N ASP A 55 -28.61 -16.16 6.67
CA ASP A 55 -29.83 -16.33 5.89
C ASP A 55 -29.71 -15.55 4.57
N LEU A 56 -29.46 -16.27 3.47
CA LEU A 56 -29.28 -15.66 2.15
C LEU A 56 -30.57 -15.03 1.62
N SER A 57 -31.75 -15.38 2.17
CA SER A 57 -33.01 -14.77 1.76
C SER A 57 -33.19 -13.33 2.25
N ASP A 58 -32.43 -12.94 3.28
CA ASP A 58 -32.45 -11.61 3.88
C ASP A 58 -31.49 -10.61 3.21
N VAL A 59 -30.79 -11.03 2.15
CA VAL A 59 -29.85 -10.16 1.42
C VAL A 59 -30.63 -9.06 0.69
N GLN A 60 -30.48 -7.83 1.17
CA GLN A 60 -31.08 -6.63 0.59
C GLN A 60 -30.03 -5.80 -0.16
N ASP A 61 -30.50 -4.93 -1.06
CA ASP A 61 -29.68 -3.96 -1.80
C ASP A 61 -28.53 -4.54 -2.64
N GLY A 62 -28.54 -5.85 -2.90
CA GLY A 62 -27.51 -6.52 -3.70
C GLY A 62 -26.14 -6.56 -3.02
N GLU A 63 -26.08 -6.49 -1.69
CA GLU A 63 -24.85 -6.49 -0.91
C GLU A 63 -24.89 -7.56 0.18
N LEU A 64 -23.91 -8.46 0.18
CA LEU A 64 -23.72 -9.47 1.22
C LEU A 64 -22.41 -9.20 1.95
N TYR A 65 -22.49 -9.09 3.28
CA TYR A 65 -21.35 -8.86 4.15
C TYR A 65 -21.25 -9.95 5.21
N TYR A 66 -20.13 -10.65 5.24
CA TYR A 66 -19.83 -11.68 6.22
C TYR A 66 -18.37 -11.59 6.69
N VAL A 67 -18.15 -11.63 8.01
CA VAL A 67 -16.82 -11.58 8.60
C VAL A 67 -16.67 -12.75 9.56
N GLY A 68 -15.67 -13.58 9.32
CA GLY A 68 -15.33 -14.68 10.20
C GLY A 68 -14.88 -14.17 11.57
N THR A 69 -15.35 -14.83 12.63
CA THR A 69 -14.97 -14.52 14.02
C THR A 69 -14.20 -15.70 14.62
N VAL A 70 -13.68 -15.55 15.84
CA VAL A 70 -12.84 -16.59 16.50
C VAL A 70 -13.57 -17.94 16.64
N GLY A 71 -14.91 -17.95 16.71
CA GLY A 71 -15.70 -19.17 16.89
C GLY A 71 -16.46 -19.67 15.65
N VAL A 72 -16.59 -18.86 14.60
CA VAL A 72 -17.31 -19.23 13.38
C VAL A 72 -16.57 -18.64 12.19
N LYS A 73 -15.94 -19.51 11.41
CA LYS A 73 -15.29 -19.17 10.13
C LYS A 73 -15.76 -20.15 9.09
N ILE A 74 -16.26 -19.62 7.98
CA ILE A 74 -16.69 -20.47 6.88
C ILE A 74 -15.47 -21.00 6.12
N THR A 75 -15.60 -22.23 5.63
CA THR A 75 -14.64 -22.91 4.77
C THR A 75 -15.11 -22.96 3.32
N GLU A 76 -16.41 -22.79 3.08
CA GLU A 76 -17.02 -22.89 1.75
C GLU A 76 -18.07 -21.79 1.49
N LEU A 77 -18.10 -21.31 0.25
CA LEU A 77 -19.15 -20.46 -0.28
C LEU A 77 -20.20 -21.34 -0.98
N ASP A 78 -21.42 -21.37 -0.46
CA ASP A 78 -22.55 -22.08 -1.04
C ASP A 78 -23.77 -21.15 -1.19
N GLY A 79 -24.74 -21.57 -2.01
CA GLY A 79 -26.02 -20.86 -2.18
C GLY A 79 -25.94 -19.53 -2.93
N LEU A 80 -24.75 -19.11 -3.39
CA LEU A 80 -24.56 -17.87 -4.16
C LEU A 80 -25.30 -17.87 -5.50
N GLU A 81 -25.57 -19.04 -6.08
CA GLU A 81 -26.41 -19.21 -7.27
C GLU A 81 -27.85 -18.71 -7.08
N ASN A 82 -28.31 -18.59 -5.84
CA ASN A 82 -29.63 -18.04 -5.50
C ASN A 82 -29.62 -16.51 -5.39
N LEU A 83 -28.46 -15.86 -5.55
CA LEU A 83 -28.28 -14.41 -5.47
C LEU A 83 -27.80 -13.81 -6.82
N PRO A 84 -28.52 -14.03 -7.94
CA PRO A 84 -28.04 -13.66 -9.28
C PRO A 84 -27.91 -12.14 -9.49
N ASN A 85 -28.51 -11.33 -8.62
CA ASN A 85 -28.49 -9.87 -8.68
C ASN A 85 -27.51 -9.24 -7.68
N LEU A 86 -26.67 -10.05 -7.01
CA LEU A 86 -25.68 -9.53 -6.06
C LEU A 86 -24.67 -8.64 -6.79
N LEU A 87 -24.51 -7.42 -6.30
CA LEU A 87 -23.57 -6.42 -6.82
C LEU A 87 -22.30 -6.38 -5.99
N LYS A 88 -22.39 -6.67 -4.68
CA LYS A 88 -21.23 -6.64 -3.78
C LYS A 88 -21.21 -7.85 -2.85
N LEU A 89 -20.06 -8.50 -2.78
CA LEU A 89 -19.80 -9.62 -1.89
C LEU A 89 -18.55 -9.33 -1.06
N HIS A 90 -18.73 -9.26 0.25
CA HIS A 90 -17.66 -9.06 1.22
C HIS A 90 -17.62 -10.27 2.16
N VAL A 91 -16.56 -11.07 2.07
CA VAL A 91 -16.37 -12.26 2.89
C VAL A 91 -14.97 -12.26 3.46
N ARG A 92 -14.83 -11.68 4.66
CA ARG A 92 -13.52 -11.37 5.25
C ARG A 92 -13.16 -12.31 6.40
N SER A 93 -11.86 -12.54 6.62
CA SER A 93 -11.34 -13.20 7.82
C SER A 93 -11.85 -14.64 8.03
N ASN A 94 -11.99 -15.39 6.94
CA ASN A 94 -12.52 -16.76 6.90
C ASN A 94 -11.43 -17.77 6.50
N MET A 95 -11.83 -19.01 6.21
CA MET A 95 -10.93 -20.13 5.88
C MET A 95 -11.17 -20.64 4.46
N LEU A 96 -11.66 -19.78 3.55
CA LEU A 96 -11.97 -20.15 2.17
C LEU A 96 -10.70 -20.53 1.41
N GLN A 97 -10.66 -21.73 0.84
CA GLN A 97 -9.55 -22.17 -0.02
C GLN A 97 -9.83 -21.96 -1.52
N SER A 98 -11.11 -21.84 -1.87
CA SER A 98 -11.58 -21.63 -3.24
C SER A 98 -12.57 -20.48 -3.29
N MET A 99 -12.58 -19.78 -4.42
CA MET A 99 -13.60 -18.80 -4.76
C MET A 99 -14.49 -19.25 -5.92
N ALA A 100 -14.39 -20.50 -6.40
CA ALA A 100 -15.09 -20.95 -7.61
C ALA A 100 -16.61 -20.67 -7.61
N SER A 101 -17.26 -20.74 -6.46
CA SER A 101 -18.70 -20.48 -6.30
C SER A 101 -19.13 -19.06 -6.69
N VAL A 102 -18.22 -18.08 -6.72
CA VAL A 102 -18.56 -16.72 -7.17
C VAL A 102 -18.90 -16.67 -8.66
N ALA A 103 -18.56 -17.70 -9.44
CA ALA A 103 -18.77 -17.73 -10.89
C ALA A 103 -20.23 -17.54 -11.34
N SER A 104 -21.20 -17.76 -10.45
CA SER A 104 -22.63 -17.52 -10.69
C SER A 104 -23.03 -16.04 -10.60
N LEU A 105 -22.23 -15.20 -9.93
CA LEU A 105 -22.52 -13.80 -9.62
C LEU A 105 -22.13 -12.86 -10.77
N VAL A 106 -22.74 -13.04 -11.94
CA VAL A 106 -22.35 -12.32 -13.18
C VAL A 106 -22.58 -10.80 -13.13
N GLN A 107 -23.37 -10.30 -12.18
CA GLN A 107 -23.62 -8.87 -11.96
C GLN A 107 -22.66 -8.22 -10.94
N LEU A 108 -21.75 -9.01 -10.35
CA LEU A 108 -20.89 -8.54 -9.28
C LEU A 108 -19.97 -7.40 -9.74
N GLU A 109 -20.01 -6.29 -9.00
CA GLU A 109 -19.15 -5.12 -9.21
C GLU A 109 -18.04 -5.03 -8.15
N HIS A 110 -18.26 -5.57 -6.95
CA HIS A 110 -17.29 -5.57 -5.86
C HIS A 110 -17.16 -6.98 -5.28
N LEU A 111 -15.96 -7.54 -5.31
CA LEU A 111 -15.63 -8.78 -4.63
C LEU A 111 -14.47 -8.55 -3.64
N GLU A 112 -14.75 -8.75 -2.36
CA GLU A 112 -13.75 -8.71 -1.29
C GLU A 112 -13.71 -10.06 -0.58
N LEU A 113 -12.61 -10.80 -0.76
CA LEU A 113 -12.31 -12.04 -0.05
C LEU A 113 -11.03 -11.87 0.80
N TYR A 114 -10.91 -10.71 1.43
CA TYR A 114 -9.79 -10.33 2.30
C TYR A 114 -9.59 -11.35 3.43
N ASP A 115 -8.35 -11.73 3.70
CA ASP A 115 -8.00 -12.64 4.79
C ASP A 115 -8.72 -14.01 4.71
N ASN A 116 -8.32 -14.79 3.71
CA ASN A 116 -8.76 -16.17 3.48
C ASN A 116 -7.54 -17.06 3.15
N GLN A 117 -7.77 -18.24 2.59
CA GLN A 117 -6.74 -19.21 2.19
C GLN A 117 -6.76 -19.50 0.68
N ILE A 118 -7.27 -18.56 -0.13
CA ILE A 118 -7.47 -18.75 -1.57
C ILE A 118 -6.12 -18.87 -2.27
N GLN A 119 -5.98 -19.87 -3.13
CA GLN A 119 -4.74 -20.13 -3.87
C GLN A 119 -4.84 -19.77 -5.35
N THR A 120 -6.04 -19.86 -5.92
CA THR A 120 -6.33 -19.63 -7.34
C THR A 120 -7.58 -18.76 -7.50
N LEU A 121 -7.62 -17.97 -8.59
CA LEU A 121 -8.76 -17.09 -8.91
C LEU A 121 -9.77 -17.82 -9.79
N GLU A 122 -10.19 -19.02 -9.40
CA GLU A 122 -11.18 -19.79 -10.16
C GLU A 122 -12.57 -19.11 -10.10
N GLY A 123 -13.28 -19.06 -11.22
CA GLY A 123 -14.61 -18.44 -11.31
C GLY A 123 -14.59 -16.97 -11.67
N VAL A 124 -13.43 -16.30 -11.60
CA VAL A 124 -13.27 -14.88 -11.96
C VAL A 124 -13.57 -14.59 -13.43
N GLN A 125 -13.50 -15.59 -14.31
CA GLN A 125 -13.75 -15.47 -15.76
C GLN A 125 -15.15 -14.95 -16.11
N ASN A 126 -16.14 -15.17 -15.24
CA ASN A 126 -17.52 -14.78 -15.48
C ASN A 126 -17.85 -13.38 -14.94
N LEU A 127 -16.96 -12.79 -14.14
CA LEU A 127 -17.22 -11.58 -13.36
C LEU A 127 -16.90 -10.29 -14.13
N VAL A 128 -17.37 -10.19 -15.37
CA VAL A 128 -17.02 -9.11 -16.33
C VAL A 128 -17.44 -7.70 -15.89
N ASN A 129 -18.27 -7.58 -14.84
CA ASN A 129 -18.74 -6.31 -14.29
C ASN A 129 -17.90 -5.82 -13.10
N LEU A 130 -16.90 -6.57 -12.64
CA LEU A 130 -16.07 -6.18 -11.51
C LEU A 130 -15.37 -4.85 -11.73
N LYS A 131 -15.48 -3.99 -10.73
CA LYS A 131 -14.78 -2.72 -10.57
C LYS A 131 -13.75 -2.80 -9.45
N VAL A 132 -14.04 -3.56 -8.39
CA VAL A 132 -13.15 -3.76 -7.24
C VAL A 132 -12.96 -5.25 -6.98
N LEU A 133 -11.71 -5.69 -6.92
CA LEU A 133 -11.34 -7.04 -6.53
C LEU A 133 -10.28 -6.99 -5.44
N ASP A 134 -10.65 -7.40 -4.23
CA ASP A 134 -9.73 -7.55 -3.10
C ASP A 134 -9.56 -9.02 -2.71
N LEU A 135 -8.35 -9.50 -2.89
CA LEU A 135 -7.87 -10.84 -2.54
C LEU A 135 -6.64 -10.75 -1.63
N SER A 136 -6.51 -9.66 -0.89
CA SER A 136 -5.39 -9.46 0.03
C SER A 136 -5.41 -10.49 1.16
N PHE A 137 -4.23 -10.80 1.70
CA PHE A 137 -4.06 -11.79 2.78
C PHE A 137 -4.58 -13.19 2.42
N ASN A 138 -4.28 -13.66 1.21
CA ASN A 138 -4.55 -15.02 0.74
C ASN A 138 -3.24 -15.79 0.48
N GLU A 139 -3.30 -16.88 -0.29
CA GLU A 139 -2.17 -17.74 -0.63
C GLU A 139 -1.84 -17.77 -2.12
N ILE A 140 -2.25 -16.73 -2.86
CA ILE A 140 -2.17 -16.66 -4.32
C ILE A 140 -0.70 -16.60 -4.76
N ARG A 141 -0.34 -17.45 -5.72
CA ARG A 141 1.03 -17.52 -6.27
C ARG A 141 1.17 -16.91 -7.66
N VAL A 142 0.07 -16.90 -8.43
CA VAL A 142 0.00 -16.40 -9.80
C VAL A 142 -1.39 -15.79 -10.00
N ILE A 143 -1.43 -14.62 -10.62
CA ILE A 143 -2.68 -14.03 -11.12
C ILE A 143 -2.89 -14.59 -12.54
N PRO A 144 -4.02 -15.25 -12.84
CA PRO A 144 -4.35 -15.69 -14.21
C PRO A 144 -4.59 -14.48 -15.12
N ASP A 145 -4.76 -14.70 -16.42
CA ASP A 145 -5.16 -13.60 -17.30
C ASP A 145 -6.52 -13.03 -16.88
N LEU A 146 -6.54 -11.75 -16.55
CA LEU A 146 -7.72 -10.98 -16.16
C LEU A 146 -8.19 -10.03 -17.27
N SER A 147 -7.69 -10.19 -18.50
CA SER A 147 -8.02 -9.30 -19.64
C SER A 147 -9.52 -9.11 -19.91
N HIS A 148 -10.38 -10.05 -19.48
CA HIS A 148 -11.83 -9.95 -19.57
C HIS A 148 -12.46 -8.97 -18.54
N LEU A 149 -11.76 -8.61 -17.46
CA LEU A 149 -12.22 -7.66 -16.43
C LEU A 149 -12.03 -6.21 -16.88
N THR A 150 -12.62 -5.86 -18.02
CA THR A 150 -12.47 -4.57 -18.71
C THR A 150 -13.03 -3.35 -17.95
N LYS A 151 -13.68 -3.56 -16.80
CA LYS A 151 -14.19 -2.50 -15.91
C LYS A 151 -13.43 -2.40 -14.60
N LEU A 152 -12.40 -3.22 -14.38
CA LEU A 152 -11.69 -3.26 -13.10
C LEU A 152 -10.93 -1.96 -12.89
N GLU A 153 -11.21 -1.29 -11.77
CA GLU A 153 -10.59 -0.02 -11.39
C GLU A 153 -9.63 -0.20 -10.21
N GLU A 154 -9.90 -1.15 -9.32
CA GLU A 154 -9.08 -1.41 -8.13
C GLU A 154 -8.79 -2.90 -7.97
N LEU A 155 -7.51 -3.24 -7.82
CA LEU A 155 -7.04 -4.60 -7.59
C LEU A 155 -6.13 -4.62 -6.37
N TYR A 156 -6.56 -5.34 -5.34
CA TYR A 156 -5.80 -5.55 -4.12
C TYR A 156 -5.42 -7.03 -4.00
N VAL A 157 -4.12 -7.30 -4.02
CA VAL A 157 -3.54 -8.65 -3.89
C VAL A 157 -2.36 -8.62 -2.91
N ALA A 158 -2.43 -7.71 -1.93
CA ALA A 158 -1.41 -7.56 -0.91
C ALA A 158 -1.29 -8.81 -0.04
N ASN A 159 -0.10 -9.05 0.51
CA ASN A 159 0.18 -10.16 1.42
C ASN A 159 -0.19 -11.55 0.86
N ASN A 160 0.27 -11.81 -0.37
CA ASN A 160 0.15 -13.09 -1.07
C ASN A 160 1.55 -13.70 -1.31
N LYS A 161 1.66 -14.69 -2.20
CA LYS A 161 2.91 -15.42 -2.50
C LYS A 161 3.40 -15.14 -3.92
N LEU A 162 3.01 -14.01 -4.54
CA LEU A 162 3.34 -13.65 -5.91
C LEU A 162 4.85 -13.46 -6.11
N LYS A 163 5.40 -14.05 -7.17
CA LYS A 163 6.82 -13.90 -7.54
C LYS A 163 7.05 -12.99 -8.75
N LYS A 164 6.01 -12.76 -9.53
CA LYS A 164 6.00 -11.93 -10.73
C LYS A 164 4.65 -11.22 -10.83
N ILE A 165 4.67 -10.07 -11.50
CA ILE A 165 3.47 -9.38 -11.94
C ILE A 165 3.12 -9.96 -13.30
N SER A 166 1.92 -10.52 -13.44
CA SER A 166 1.42 -11.12 -14.68
C SER A 166 -0.09 -11.18 -14.67
N GLY A 167 -0.71 -11.35 -15.84
CA GLY A 167 -2.16 -11.55 -15.98
C GLY A 167 -2.99 -10.27 -15.80
N ILE A 168 -2.34 -9.12 -15.65
CA ILE A 168 -2.99 -7.81 -15.47
C ILE A 168 -2.59 -6.80 -16.55
N GLU A 169 -1.75 -7.20 -17.51
CA GLU A 169 -1.11 -6.32 -18.48
C GLU A 169 -2.11 -5.53 -19.33
N ASN A 170 -3.33 -6.05 -19.51
CA ASN A 170 -4.38 -5.47 -20.34
C ASN A 170 -5.48 -4.72 -19.54
N LEU A 171 -5.32 -4.53 -18.24
CA LEU A 171 -6.31 -3.83 -17.39
C LEU A 171 -6.20 -2.31 -17.54
N THR A 172 -6.56 -1.79 -18.72
CA THR A 172 -6.40 -0.38 -19.08
C THR A 172 -7.23 0.60 -18.23
N THR A 173 -8.27 0.11 -17.53
CA THR A 173 -9.11 0.90 -16.62
C THR A 173 -8.60 0.98 -15.19
N LEU A 174 -7.55 0.21 -14.85
CA LEU A 174 -7.06 0.07 -13.48
C LEU A 174 -6.46 1.40 -12.99
N LYS A 175 -6.95 1.87 -11.84
CA LYS A 175 -6.54 3.12 -11.18
C LYS A 175 -5.72 2.85 -9.93
N LYS A 176 -5.99 1.75 -9.22
CA LYS A 176 -5.27 1.36 -8.01
C LYS A 176 -4.81 -0.09 -8.08
N LEU A 177 -3.54 -0.31 -7.76
CA LEU A 177 -2.94 -1.62 -7.70
C LEU A 177 -2.13 -1.77 -6.42
N ASP A 178 -2.57 -2.69 -5.56
CA ASP A 178 -1.83 -3.07 -4.35
C ASP A 178 -1.25 -4.48 -4.46
N LEU A 179 0.08 -4.52 -4.56
CA LEU A 179 0.93 -5.71 -4.64
C LEU A 179 1.87 -5.79 -3.41
N GLY A 180 1.56 -5.05 -2.34
CA GLY A 180 2.36 -5.03 -1.12
C GLY A 180 2.56 -6.42 -0.52
N ALA A 181 3.65 -6.61 0.22
CA ALA A 181 3.92 -7.83 0.98
C ALA A 181 3.90 -9.12 0.15
N ASN A 182 4.46 -9.08 -1.06
CA ASN A 182 4.63 -10.24 -1.93
C ASN A 182 6.11 -10.65 -2.01
N ARG A 183 6.48 -11.42 -3.05
CA ARG A 183 7.85 -11.91 -3.28
C ARG A 183 8.39 -11.41 -4.62
N LEU A 184 7.90 -10.26 -5.09
CA LEU A 184 8.29 -9.63 -6.37
C LEU A 184 9.75 -9.19 -6.32
N ARG A 185 10.45 -9.34 -7.45
CA ARG A 185 11.87 -8.95 -7.58
C ARG A 185 12.10 -7.83 -8.60
N THR A 186 11.17 -7.68 -9.52
CA THR A 186 11.20 -6.70 -10.61
C THR A 186 9.82 -6.06 -10.73
N ILE A 187 9.82 -4.85 -11.29
CA ILE A 187 8.61 -4.18 -11.74
C ILE A 187 8.59 -4.38 -13.26
N GLU A 188 7.65 -5.19 -13.74
CA GLU A 188 7.46 -5.53 -15.15
C GLU A 188 5.97 -5.82 -15.41
N GLY A 189 5.53 -5.74 -16.66
CA GLY A 189 4.14 -6.08 -17.02
C GLY A 189 3.10 -5.01 -16.63
N LEU A 190 3.52 -3.77 -16.38
CA LEU A 190 2.61 -2.67 -16.04
C LEU A 190 2.31 -1.73 -17.22
N ASP A 191 3.04 -1.84 -18.35
CA ASP A 191 3.00 -0.88 -19.46
C ASP A 191 1.59 -0.52 -19.99
N GLY A 192 0.64 -1.46 -19.92
CA GLY A 192 -0.75 -1.27 -20.37
C GLY A 192 -1.67 -0.59 -19.36
N LEU A 193 -1.25 -0.38 -18.12
CA LEU A 193 -2.05 0.21 -17.04
C LEU A 193 -2.05 1.74 -17.10
N THR A 194 -2.38 2.33 -18.24
CA THR A 194 -2.19 3.76 -18.50
C THR A 194 -3.05 4.70 -17.64
N GLU A 195 -4.09 4.18 -16.99
CA GLU A 195 -4.94 4.92 -16.04
C GLU A 195 -4.48 4.82 -14.58
N LEU A 196 -3.39 4.09 -14.30
CA LEU A 196 -2.93 3.82 -12.94
C LEU A 196 -2.49 5.11 -12.24
N ARG A 197 -3.02 5.30 -11.03
CA ARG A 197 -2.77 6.47 -10.16
C ARG A 197 -2.07 6.09 -8.87
N GLU A 198 -2.36 4.91 -8.34
CA GLU A 198 -1.81 4.45 -7.08
C GLU A 198 -1.18 3.07 -7.26
N LEU A 199 0.10 2.96 -6.90
CA LEU A 199 0.88 1.73 -7.01
C LEU A 199 1.58 1.43 -5.69
N TRP A 200 1.17 0.33 -5.05
CA TRP A 200 1.71 -0.12 -3.78
C TRP A 200 2.52 -1.40 -3.97
N LEU A 201 3.82 -1.32 -3.72
CA LEU A 201 4.81 -2.38 -3.90
C LEU A 201 5.64 -2.61 -2.64
N GLY A 202 5.19 -2.08 -1.49
CA GLY A 202 5.88 -2.19 -0.22
C GLY A 202 6.17 -3.63 0.18
N LYS A 203 7.23 -3.89 0.97
CA LYS A 203 7.57 -5.22 1.50
C LYS A 203 7.73 -6.31 0.42
N ASN A 204 8.46 -6.01 -0.64
CA ASN A 204 8.83 -6.98 -1.68
C ASN A 204 10.35 -7.24 -1.67
N LYS A 205 10.90 -7.76 -2.77
CA LYS A 205 12.34 -7.99 -2.97
C LYS A 205 12.85 -7.23 -4.20
N ILE A 206 12.21 -6.10 -4.53
CA ILE A 206 12.51 -5.28 -5.71
C ILE A 206 13.87 -4.60 -5.53
N THR A 207 14.73 -4.69 -6.54
CA THR A 207 16.09 -4.14 -6.50
C THR A 207 16.27 -2.85 -7.30
N ALA A 208 15.36 -2.58 -8.24
CA ALA A 208 15.39 -1.39 -9.09
C ALA A 208 13.97 -0.97 -9.43
N ILE A 209 13.75 0.35 -9.48
CA ILE A 209 12.52 0.96 -9.96
C ILE A 209 12.67 1.17 -11.47
N GLN A 210 11.77 0.56 -12.24
CA GLN A 210 11.78 0.48 -13.70
C GLN A 210 10.36 0.18 -14.20
N GLY A 211 10.08 0.35 -15.50
CA GLY A 211 8.79 -0.07 -16.08
C GLY A 211 7.61 0.81 -15.67
N LEU A 212 7.87 2.04 -15.21
CA LEU A 212 6.86 3.03 -14.84
C LEU A 212 6.72 4.15 -15.88
N GLU A 213 7.51 4.11 -16.95
CA GLU A 213 7.68 5.20 -17.93
C GLU A 213 6.40 5.49 -18.72
N LYS A 214 5.50 4.50 -18.82
CA LYS A 214 4.18 4.61 -19.46
C LYS A 214 3.07 5.09 -18.52
N LEU A 215 3.29 5.06 -17.21
CA LEU A 215 2.29 5.29 -16.17
C LEU A 215 2.24 6.78 -15.78
N THR A 216 1.97 7.63 -16.76
CA THR A 216 2.08 9.10 -16.61
C THR A 216 1.06 9.73 -15.67
N LYS A 217 0.04 8.96 -15.24
CA LYS A 217 -1.01 9.40 -14.30
C LYS A 217 -0.75 9.00 -12.85
N LEU A 218 0.39 8.39 -12.55
CA LEU A 218 0.77 8.02 -11.19
C LEU A 218 0.83 9.26 -10.30
N LYS A 219 0.14 9.18 -9.17
CA LYS A 219 0.10 10.17 -8.10
C LYS A 219 0.77 9.64 -6.83
N ILE A 220 0.57 8.36 -6.53
CA ILE A 220 1.10 7.72 -5.32
C ILE A 220 1.90 6.49 -5.73
N VAL A 221 3.15 6.43 -5.30
CA VAL A 221 4.00 5.24 -5.46
C VAL A 221 4.64 4.89 -4.12
N SER A 222 4.43 3.65 -3.69
CA SER A 222 5.08 3.10 -2.51
C SER A 222 5.95 1.90 -2.87
N VAL A 223 7.25 2.01 -2.63
CA VAL A 223 8.24 0.92 -2.77
C VAL A 223 9.00 0.72 -1.45
N GLN A 224 8.37 1.04 -0.32
CA GLN A 224 8.95 0.90 1.02
C GLN A 224 9.36 -0.55 1.33
N SER A 225 10.35 -0.76 2.20
CA SER A 225 10.80 -2.11 2.61
C SER A 225 11.16 -3.02 1.42
N ASN A 226 12.02 -2.52 0.53
CA ASN A 226 12.54 -3.25 -0.63
C ASN A 226 14.08 -3.30 -0.58
N ARG A 227 14.73 -3.49 -1.73
CA ARG A 227 16.18 -3.58 -1.89
C ARG A 227 16.70 -2.58 -2.91
N VAL A 228 15.98 -1.47 -3.08
CA VAL A 228 16.33 -0.40 -4.02
C VAL A 228 17.53 0.36 -3.47
N VAL A 229 18.49 0.68 -4.33
CA VAL A 229 19.72 1.41 -3.96
C VAL A 229 19.86 2.78 -4.63
N LYS A 230 19.00 3.07 -5.62
CA LYS A 230 18.99 4.33 -6.37
C LYS A 230 17.55 4.72 -6.71
N ILE A 231 17.30 6.01 -6.76
CA ILE A 231 16.04 6.57 -7.22
C ILE A 231 16.15 6.76 -8.74
N THR A 232 15.41 5.95 -9.50
CA THR A 232 15.38 5.94 -10.98
C THR A 232 13.99 5.53 -11.47
N GLY A 233 13.69 5.66 -12.76
CA GLY A 233 12.46 5.11 -13.34
C GLY A 233 11.23 5.98 -13.12
N PHE A 234 11.43 7.25 -12.77
CA PHE A 234 10.35 8.24 -12.55
C PHE A 234 10.34 9.36 -13.59
N GLU A 235 11.08 9.22 -14.70
CA GLU A 235 11.39 10.30 -15.65
C GLU A 235 10.13 10.96 -16.24
N ASN A 236 9.04 10.20 -16.39
CA ASN A 236 7.78 10.67 -16.97
C ASN A 236 6.65 10.85 -15.94
N ASN A 237 6.86 10.53 -14.67
CA ASN A 237 5.80 10.52 -13.65
C ASN A 237 5.65 11.90 -12.97
N VAL A 238 5.55 12.95 -13.79
CA VAL A 238 5.48 14.36 -13.34
C VAL A 238 4.22 14.71 -12.52
N GLU A 239 3.23 13.80 -12.49
CA GLU A 239 2.01 13.92 -11.70
C GLU A 239 2.12 13.34 -10.28
N LEU A 240 3.29 12.82 -9.89
CA LEU A 240 3.51 12.27 -8.56
C LEU A 240 3.32 13.33 -7.46
N GLU A 241 2.50 12.98 -6.48
CA GLU A 241 2.17 13.75 -5.28
C GLU A 241 2.82 13.11 -4.04
N GLU A 242 2.87 11.78 -3.97
CA GLU A 242 3.38 11.05 -2.81
C GLU A 242 4.35 9.93 -3.25
N LEU A 243 5.56 9.94 -2.66
CA LEU A 243 6.61 8.96 -2.94
C LEU A 243 7.15 8.35 -1.66
N TYR A 244 6.91 7.06 -1.47
CA TYR A 244 7.34 6.30 -0.29
C TYR A 244 8.44 5.29 -0.63
N LEU A 245 9.66 5.56 -0.17
CA LEU A 245 10.88 4.79 -0.44
C LEU A 245 11.62 4.39 0.85
N SER A 246 10.94 4.45 2.00
CA SER A 246 11.56 4.08 3.29
C SER A 246 12.03 2.62 3.34
N HIS A 247 12.98 2.35 4.24
CA HIS A 247 13.54 1.02 4.47
C HIS A 247 14.09 0.36 3.19
N ASN A 248 14.97 1.08 2.50
CA ASN A 248 15.69 0.61 1.32
C ASN A 248 17.21 0.76 1.55
N GLY A 249 18.01 0.66 0.49
CA GLY A 249 19.45 0.87 0.51
C GLY A 249 19.89 2.12 -0.25
N ILE A 250 19.03 3.13 -0.36
CA ILE A 250 19.29 4.34 -1.17
C ILE A 250 20.40 5.16 -0.51
N GLU A 251 21.41 5.54 -1.30
CA GLU A 251 22.57 6.29 -0.81
C GLU A 251 22.50 7.79 -1.13
N LYS A 252 21.72 8.17 -2.15
CA LYS A 252 21.63 9.54 -2.65
C LYS A 252 20.21 9.88 -3.05
N ILE A 253 19.84 11.13 -2.80
CA ILE A 253 18.64 11.73 -3.35
C ILE A 253 19.02 12.27 -4.73
N GLU A 254 18.47 11.71 -5.80
CA GLU A 254 18.75 12.06 -7.19
C GLU A 254 17.54 11.74 -8.07
N ASN A 255 17.44 12.35 -9.25
CA ASN A 255 16.37 12.11 -10.24
C ASN A 255 14.96 12.34 -9.68
N VAL A 256 14.79 13.39 -8.88
CA VAL A 256 13.50 13.79 -8.30
C VAL A 256 13.16 15.25 -8.56
N GLU A 257 14.10 16.03 -9.10
CA GLU A 257 13.99 17.48 -9.32
C GLU A 257 12.84 17.88 -10.28
N HIS A 258 12.40 16.95 -11.14
CA HIS A 258 11.28 17.15 -12.06
C HIS A 258 9.91 16.81 -11.46
N LEU A 259 9.86 16.17 -10.29
CA LEU A 259 8.63 15.74 -9.61
C LEU A 259 8.00 16.89 -8.80
N THR A 260 7.77 18.02 -9.46
CA THR A 260 7.41 19.31 -8.82
C THR A 260 6.05 19.35 -8.12
N LYS A 261 5.24 18.30 -8.27
CA LYS A 261 3.95 18.12 -7.58
C LYS A 261 4.06 17.31 -6.28
N LEU A 262 5.24 16.81 -5.93
CA LEU A 262 5.42 16.08 -4.68
C LEU A 262 5.08 16.96 -3.48
N THR A 263 4.16 16.46 -2.67
CA THR A 263 3.81 17.00 -1.35
C THR A 263 4.41 16.17 -0.24
N THR A 264 4.56 14.85 -0.46
CA THR A 264 5.15 13.92 0.52
C THR A 264 6.27 13.11 -0.09
N MET A 265 7.43 13.11 0.58
CA MET A 265 8.56 12.25 0.24
C MET A 265 9.10 11.55 1.48
N ASP A 266 8.94 10.23 1.52
CA ASP A 266 9.46 9.38 2.58
C ASP A 266 10.70 8.61 2.11
N LEU A 267 11.83 8.93 2.73
CA LEU A 267 13.15 8.31 2.51
C LEU A 267 13.73 7.77 3.82
N ALA A 268 12.90 7.56 4.85
CA ALA A 268 13.34 7.08 6.15
C ALA A 268 14.05 5.71 6.08
N GLY A 269 15.02 5.45 6.95
CA GLY A 269 15.65 4.12 7.02
C GLY A 269 16.44 3.74 5.76
N ASN A 270 17.19 4.68 5.19
CA ASN A 270 18.08 4.49 4.03
C ASN A 270 19.55 4.71 4.43
N ARG A 271 20.43 4.96 3.46
CA ARG A 271 21.87 5.22 3.65
C ARG A 271 22.27 6.60 3.14
N ILE A 272 21.34 7.55 3.16
CA ILE A 272 21.54 8.89 2.60
C ILE A 272 22.50 9.67 3.50
N THR A 273 23.56 10.22 2.92
CA THR A 273 24.57 11.00 3.66
C THR A 273 24.40 12.50 3.52
N ASN A 274 23.72 12.97 2.48
CA ASN A 274 23.61 14.39 2.14
C ASN A 274 22.24 14.69 1.50
N ILE A 275 21.75 15.90 1.76
CA ILE A 275 20.57 16.46 1.11
C ILE A 275 21.10 17.36 -0.01
N PRO A 276 20.74 17.14 -1.29
CA PRO A 276 21.28 17.94 -2.39
C PRO A 276 20.50 19.25 -2.59
N SER A 277 21.17 20.26 -3.14
CA SER A 277 20.53 21.52 -3.55
C SER A 277 19.56 21.37 -4.73
N THR A 278 19.57 20.23 -5.42
CA THR A 278 18.66 19.93 -6.54
C THR A 278 17.21 19.73 -6.10
N LEU A 279 16.91 19.66 -4.79
CA LEU A 279 15.54 19.62 -4.28
C LEU A 279 14.80 20.96 -4.39
N ALA A 280 15.51 22.09 -4.57
CA ALA A 280 14.91 23.43 -4.60
C ALA A 280 13.66 23.60 -5.50
N PRO A 281 13.51 22.91 -6.66
CA PRO A 281 12.29 22.98 -7.48
C PRO A 281 11.03 22.36 -6.84
N LEU A 282 11.15 21.54 -5.79
CA LEU A 282 10.03 20.85 -5.14
C LEU A 282 9.24 21.78 -4.19
N ALA A 283 8.78 22.91 -4.71
CA ALA A 283 8.16 23.98 -3.92
C ALA A 283 6.84 23.57 -3.24
N GLN A 284 6.22 22.46 -3.66
CA GLN A 284 5.00 21.91 -3.07
C GLN A 284 5.28 20.87 -1.96
N LEU A 285 6.54 20.53 -1.69
CA LEU A 285 6.88 19.53 -0.69
C LEU A 285 6.52 20.05 0.71
N GLU A 286 5.62 19.35 1.39
CA GLU A 286 5.11 19.67 2.73
C GLU A 286 5.72 18.74 3.79
N ASP A 287 5.87 17.46 3.46
CA ASP A 287 6.36 16.41 4.36
C ASP A 287 7.61 15.72 3.77
N LEU A 288 8.73 15.83 4.48
CA LEU A 288 10.00 15.18 4.13
C LEU A 288 10.49 14.31 5.29
N TRP A 289 10.53 12.99 5.08
CA TRP A 289 10.98 12.05 6.09
C TRP A 289 12.35 11.49 5.74
N LEU A 290 13.35 11.84 6.55
CA LEU A 290 14.76 11.46 6.38
C LEU A 290 15.34 10.84 7.65
N ASN A 291 14.51 10.49 8.65
CA ASN A 291 14.97 9.81 9.85
C ASN A 291 15.67 8.48 9.53
N ASP A 292 16.53 8.01 10.43
CA ASP A 292 17.27 6.76 10.26
C ASP A 292 18.15 6.74 8.99
N ASN A 293 18.84 7.85 8.71
CA ASN A 293 19.83 7.97 7.63
C ASN A 293 21.22 8.32 8.21
N GLN A 294 22.14 8.81 7.36
CA GLN A 294 23.52 9.11 7.70
C GLN A 294 23.87 10.61 7.50
N ILE A 295 22.87 11.49 7.57
CA ILE A 295 23.05 12.93 7.38
C ILE A 295 23.78 13.53 8.59
N ALA A 296 24.90 14.20 8.36
CA ALA A 296 25.78 14.62 9.45
C ALA A 296 25.94 16.13 9.59
N GLN A 297 25.61 16.92 8.56
CA GLN A 297 25.96 18.35 8.52
C GLN A 297 24.71 19.23 8.36
N TYR A 298 24.66 20.34 9.09
CA TYR A 298 23.60 21.36 8.89
C TYR A 298 23.68 22.05 7.53
N ALA A 299 24.87 22.09 6.91
CA ALA A 299 25.03 22.61 5.55
C ALA A 299 24.13 21.88 4.54
N ASP A 300 23.85 20.59 4.75
CA ASP A 300 22.89 19.85 3.92
C ASP A 300 21.45 20.34 4.16
N VAL A 301 21.11 20.70 5.39
CA VAL A 301 19.78 21.22 5.76
C VAL A 301 19.54 22.61 5.17
N GLU A 302 20.58 23.44 5.00
CA GLU A 302 20.48 24.74 4.33
C GLU A 302 19.93 24.62 2.90
N HIS A 303 20.12 23.47 2.24
CA HIS A 303 19.55 23.20 0.92
C HIS A 303 18.02 23.07 0.92
N LEU A 304 17.38 22.90 2.09
CA LEU A 304 15.92 22.86 2.24
C LEU A 304 15.29 24.25 2.39
N VAL A 305 16.07 25.31 2.63
CA VAL A 305 15.56 26.69 2.80
C VAL A 305 14.67 27.17 1.63
N PRO A 306 14.95 26.83 0.35
CA PRO A 306 14.06 27.19 -0.75
C PRO A 306 12.68 26.52 -0.73
N LEU A 307 12.49 25.45 0.04
CA LEU A 307 11.23 24.69 0.13
C LEU A 307 10.22 25.42 1.03
N ALA A 308 9.66 26.51 0.53
CA ALA A 308 8.72 27.35 1.28
C ALA A 308 7.43 26.63 1.73
N GLY A 309 7.10 25.49 1.10
CA GLY A 309 5.98 24.62 1.46
C GLY A 309 6.26 23.69 2.64
N LEU A 310 7.52 23.46 3.02
CA LEU A 310 7.90 22.40 3.96
C LEU A 310 7.37 22.70 5.38
N ARG A 311 6.54 21.80 5.91
CA ARG A 311 5.91 21.91 7.25
C ARG A 311 6.40 20.85 8.22
N THR A 312 6.69 19.65 7.73
CA THR A 312 7.12 18.53 8.57
C THR A 312 8.47 18.00 8.09
N LEU A 313 9.42 17.89 9.02
CA LEU A 313 10.73 17.32 8.74
C LEU A 313 11.08 16.29 9.81
N TYR A 314 11.30 15.04 9.38
CA TYR A 314 11.89 14.01 10.24
C TYR A 314 13.37 13.85 9.90
N LEU A 315 14.23 14.10 10.88
CA LEU A 315 15.70 13.95 10.78
C LEU A 315 16.28 13.22 12.01
N GLU A 316 15.45 12.79 12.95
CA GLU A 316 15.88 11.98 14.10
C GLU A 316 16.64 10.73 13.67
N ARG A 317 17.51 10.25 14.56
CA ARG A 317 18.38 9.08 14.31
C ARG A 317 19.33 9.24 13.10
N ASN A 318 19.60 10.48 12.67
CA ASN A 318 20.78 10.83 11.89
C ASN A 318 21.93 11.34 12.79
N PRO A 319 23.20 11.29 12.34
CA PRO A 319 24.33 11.85 13.08
C PRO A 319 24.14 13.31 13.54
N LEU A 320 23.53 14.19 12.73
CA LEU A 320 23.29 15.59 13.15
C LEU A 320 22.37 15.70 14.38
N ALA A 321 21.48 14.73 14.60
CA ALA A 321 20.51 14.76 15.70
C ALA A 321 21.14 14.46 17.07
N GLN A 322 22.44 14.15 17.13
CA GLN A 322 23.19 14.02 18.39
C GLN A 322 23.56 15.38 19.01
N ASP A 323 23.45 16.46 18.24
CA ASP A 323 23.67 17.81 18.73
C ASP A 323 22.57 18.21 19.74
N PHE A 324 22.97 18.70 20.92
CA PHE A 324 22.02 19.13 21.94
C PHE A 324 21.18 20.35 21.52
N GLU A 325 21.66 21.15 20.54
CA GLU A 325 20.91 22.25 19.95
C GLU A 325 20.18 21.87 18.66
N TYR A 326 20.15 20.58 18.29
CA TYR A 326 19.58 20.08 17.04
C TYR A 326 18.25 20.72 16.64
N ARG A 327 17.25 20.63 17.53
CA ARG A 327 15.93 21.20 17.24
C ARG A 327 15.95 22.71 17.09
N LYS A 328 16.70 23.41 17.96
CA LYS A 328 16.79 24.88 17.94
C LYS A 328 17.42 25.36 16.63
N LYS A 329 18.49 24.72 16.18
CA LYS A 329 19.16 25.05 14.91
C LYS A 329 18.26 24.77 13.71
N LEU A 330 17.50 23.68 13.73
CA LEU A 330 16.50 23.41 12.69
C LEU A 330 15.40 24.48 12.65
N GLU A 331 14.87 24.89 13.80
CA GLU A 331 13.88 25.98 13.89
C GLU A 331 14.44 27.34 13.41
N GLU A 332 15.72 27.62 13.66
CA GLU A 332 16.39 28.84 13.17
C GLU A 332 16.63 28.82 11.66
N LEU A 333 17.02 27.67 11.09
CA LEU A 333 17.26 27.50 9.65
C LEU A 333 15.96 27.43 8.85
N LEU A 334 14.95 26.76 9.38
CA LEU A 334 13.67 26.46 8.73
C LEU A 334 12.50 26.94 9.60
N PRO A 335 12.29 28.28 9.70
CA PRO A 335 11.29 28.87 10.60
C PRO A 335 9.83 28.59 10.20
N GLU A 336 9.61 27.98 9.04
CA GLU A 336 8.30 27.64 8.50
C GLU A 336 7.81 26.24 8.88
N LEU A 337 8.65 25.43 9.55
CA LEU A 337 8.29 24.12 10.05
C LEU A 337 7.26 24.20 11.19
N ASP A 338 6.21 23.40 11.08
CA ASP A 338 5.22 23.17 12.13
C ASP A 338 5.63 21.99 13.03
N GLN A 339 6.36 21.04 12.47
CA GLN A 339 6.77 19.82 13.16
C GLN A 339 8.21 19.41 12.79
N ILE A 340 8.98 19.05 13.83
CA ILE A 340 10.28 18.40 13.69
C ILE A 340 10.17 17.06 14.42
N ASP A 341 10.45 15.97 13.71
CA ASP A 341 10.28 14.61 14.21
C ASP A 341 8.87 14.40 14.80
N ALA A 342 8.74 13.72 15.94
CA ALA A 342 7.46 13.44 16.57
C ALA A 342 6.83 14.64 17.34
N THR A 343 7.45 15.85 17.34
CA THR A 343 6.96 16.95 18.19
C THR A 343 6.82 18.30 17.47
N PRO A 344 5.75 19.08 17.76
CA PRO A 344 5.56 20.41 17.17
C PRO A 344 6.67 21.39 17.53
N THR A 345 6.97 22.32 16.63
CA THR A 345 7.94 23.41 16.82
C THR A 345 7.45 24.44 17.84
N THR A 346 8.37 25.28 18.32
CA THR A 346 8.03 26.38 19.25
C THR A 346 6.98 27.32 18.64
N LYS A 347 7.13 27.69 17.36
CA LYS A 347 6.18 28.53 16.61
C LYS A 347 4.78 27.90 16.58
N ALA A 348 4.67 26.62 16.19
CA ALA A 348 3.40 25.92 16.12
C ALA A 348 2.69 25.81 17.49
N ARG A 349 3.44 25.71 18.58
CA ARG A 349 2.88 25.71 19.95
C ARG A 349 2.36 27.09 20.36
N GLN A 350 3.01 28.17 19.92
CA GLN A 350 2.60 29.53 20.25
C GLN A 350 1.37 29.99 19.47
N GLY A 351 1.20 29.54 18.22
CA GLY A 351 0.00 29.84 17.40
C GLY A 351 -1.28 29.09 17.81
N ARG A 352 -1.20 28.15 18.78
CA ARG A 352 -2.34 27.40 19.34
C ARG A 352 -2.85 27.94 20.69
N ARG A 353 -2.26 29.03 21.20
CA ARG A 353 -2.75 29.78 22.37
C ARG A 353 -3.51 31.00 21.90
#